data_AF-A0A401QFB4-F1
#
_entry.id   AF-A0A401QFB4-F1
#
_cell.length_a   1.000
_cell.length_b   1.000
_cell.length_c   1.000
_cell.angle_alpha   90.00
_cell.angle_beta   90.00
_cell.angle_gamma   90.00
#
_symmetry.space_group_name_H-M   'P 1'
#
loop_
_entity.id
_entity.type
_entity.pdbx_description
1 polymer ?
#
loop_
_entity_poly.entity_id
_entity_poly.type
_entity_poly.pdbx_seq_one_letter_code
_entity_poly.pdbx_strand_id
1 'polypeptide(L)' 'DVLLKAVGDTPIMKQKKWTVERVRTIQGLSQFIKKFLKVEATEQLFIYVNQTFAPPPDQDVGTLYEV' A
#
# COMPACT_ATOMS: atom_id res chain seq x y z
N ASP A 1 4.83 11.13 -4.21
CA ASP A 1 4.41 9.95 -5.01
C ASP A 1 4.84 8.66 -4.35
N VAL A 2 4.04 7.60 -4.48
CA VAL A 2 4.33 6.24 -4.01
C VAL A 2 4.40 5.29 -5.20
N LEU A 3 5.39 4.40 -5.23
CA LEU A 3 5.54 3.36 -6.24
C LEU A 3 5.15 1.99 -5.64
N LEU A 4 4.04 1.43 -6.13
CA LEU A 4 3.57 0.12 -5.71
C LEU A 4 4.23 -0.98 -6.56
N LYS A 5 4.83 -1.96 -5.88
CA LYS A 5 5.42 -3.16 -6.49
C LYS A 5 4.73 -4.39 -5.91
N ALA A 6 4.20 -5.24 -6.80
CA ALA A 6 3.66 -6.54 -6.41
C ALA A 6 4.79 -7.47 -6.00
N VAL A 7 4.53 -8.37 -5.05
CA VAL A 7 5.46 -9.39 -4.55
C VAL A 7 4.79 -10.76 -4.65
N GLY A 8 5.55 -11.79 -5.04
CA GLY A 8 5.02 -13.14 -5.24
C GLY A 8 3.91 -13.20 -6.28
N ASP A 9 2.87 -13.96 -6.00
CA ASP A 9 1.72 -14.17 -6.89
C ASP A 9 0.64 -13.08 -6.77
N THR A 10 0.97 -11.93 -6.17
CA THR A 10 0.02 -10.81 -6.03
C THR A 10 -0.31 -10.21 -7.41
N PRO A 11 -1.59 -9.96 -7.75
CA PRO A 11 -1.96 -9.31 -8.99
C PRO A 11 -1.26 -7.96 -9.21
N ILE A 12 -0.77 -7.72 -10.43
CA ILE A 12 -0.01 -6.51 -10.76
C ILE A 12 -0.98 -5.37 -11.14
N MET A 13 -0.86 -4.22 -10.48
CA MET A 13 -1.59 -3.01 -10.85
C MET A 13 -1.09 -2.44 -12.19
N LYS A 14 -2.01 -2.07 -13.09
CA LYS A 14 -1.68 -1.41 -14.36
C LYS A 14 -0.95 -0.07 -14.13
N GLN A 15 -1.49 0.77 -13.22
CA GLN A 15 -0.83 1.98 -12.76
C GLN A 15 -0.07 1.68 -11.46
N LYS A 16 1.25 1.85 -11.50
CA LYS A 16 2.15 1.54 -10.36
C LYS A 16 2.51 2.77 -9.53
N LYS A 17 2.59 3.94 -10.16
CA LYS A 17 2.94 5.21 -9.48
C LYS A 17 1.67 6.00 -9.17
N TRP A 18 1.51 6.35 -7.90
CA TRP A 18 0.33 7.05 -7.40
C TRP A 18 0.72 8.29 -6.61
N THR A 19 0.00 9.38 -6.83
CA THR A 19 0.04 10.54 -5.93
C THR A 19 -0.87 10.22 -4.75
N VAL A 20 -0.31 10.27 -3.55
CA VAL A 20 -1.00 9.92 -2.30
C VAL A 20 -0.83 11.08 -1.33
N GLU A 21 -1.93 11.46 -0.68
CA GLU A 21 -1.92 12.45 0.39
C GLU A 21 -1.04 11.98 1.54
N ARG A 22 -0.24 12.89 2.12
CA ARG A 22 0.70 12.58 3.19
C ARG A 22 0.01 12.02 4.45
N VAL A 23 -1.20 12.50 4.73
CA VAL A 23 -2.03 12.09 5.88
C VAL A 23 -2.83 10.81 5.64
N ARG A 24 -2.65 10.15 4.48
CA ARG A 24 -3.29 8.86 4.26
C ARG A 24 -2.58 7.80 5.09
N THR A 25 -3.34 7.03 5.85
CA THR A 25 -2.81 5.89 6.61
C THR A 25 -2.50 4.69 5.73
N ILE A 26 -1.64 3.79 6.20
CA ILE A 26 -1.34 2.51 5.54
C ILE A 26 -2.61 1.65 5.37
N GLN A 27 -3.52 1.66 6.34
CA GLN A 27 -4.81 0.99 6.23
C GLN A 27 -5.65 1.57 5.10
N GLY A 28 -5.72 2.90 5.00
CA GLY A 28 -6.43 3.58 3.92
C GLY A 28 -5.83 3.30 2.54
N LEU A 29 -4.50 3.15 2.46
CA LEU A 29 -3.81 2.71 1.25
C LEU A 29 -4.09 1.24 0.91
N SER A 30 -4.08 0.35 1.90
CA SER A 30 -4.39 -1.08 1.73
C SER A 30 -5.81 -1.28 1.20
N GLN A 31 -6.79 -0.60 1.78
CA GLN A 31 -8.18 -0.64 1.30
C GLN A 31 -8.32 -0.12 -0.13
N PHE A 32 -7.60 0.94 -0.48
CA PHE A 32 -7.58 1.47 -1.85
C PHE A 32 -7.04 0.40 -2.83
N ILE A 33 -5.91 -0.22 -2.53
CA ILE A 33 -5.31 -1.25 -3.38
C ILE A 33 -6.25 -2.45 -3.52
N LYS A 34 -6.85 -2.93 -2.43
CA LYS A 34 -7.83 -4.04 -2.47
C LYS A 34 -9.00 -3.76 -3.42
N LYS A 35 -9.58 -2.55 -3.37
CA LYS A 35 -10.66 -2.14 -4.28
C LYS A 35 -10.22 -2.18 -5.76
N PHE A 36 -9.00 -1.72 -6.05
CA PHE A 36 -8.44 -1.75 -7.40
C PHE A 36 -8.17 -3.16 -7.91
N LEU A 37 -7.68 -4.04 -7.03
CA LEU A 37 -7.38 -5.43 -7.36
C LEU A 37 -8.63 -6.34 -7.32
N LYS A 38 -9.79 -5.82 -6.90
CA LYS A 38 -11.02 -6.58 -6.67
C LYS A 38 -10.82 -7.74 -5.70
N VAL A 39 -9.99 -7.51 -4.69
CA VAL A 39 -9.71 -8.46 -3.61
C VAL A 39 -10.83 -8.39 -2.59
N GLU A 40 -11.27 -9.54 -2.09
CA GLU A 40 -12.30 -9.64 -1.07
C GLU A 40 -11.91 -8.91 0.22
N ALA A 41 -12.89 -8.37 0.93
CA ALA A 41 -12.63 -7.60 2.15
C ALA A 41 -11.95 -8.44 3.25
N THR A 42 -12.27 -9.75 3.28
CA THR A 42 -11.76 -10.74 4.23
C THR A 42 -10.32 -11.16 3.97
N GLU A 43 -9.84 -11.06 2.72
CA GLU A 43 -8.45 -11.39 2.40
C GLU A 43 -7.50 -10.35 2.97
N GLN A 44 -6.34 -10.77 3.47
CA GLN A 44 -5.35 -9.86 4.02
C GLN A 44 -4.38 -9.37 2.94
N LEU A 45 -4.11 -8.06 2.92
CA LEU A 45 -3.10 -7.44 2.05
C LEU A 45 -2.04 -6.79 2.93
N PHE A 46 -0.79 -7.19 2.74
CA PHE A 46 0.36 -6.68 3.47
C PHE A 46 1.13 -5.67 2.62
N ILE A 47 1.56 -4.58 3.25
CA ILE A 47 2.39 -3.54 2.63
C ILE A 47 3.74 -3.57 3.32
N TYR A 48 4.81 -3.55 2.54
CA TYR A 48 6.19 -3.50 3.03
C TYR A 48 6.88 -2.25 2.51
N VAL A 49 7.68 -1.61 3.37
CA VAL A 49 8.53 -0.46 3.03
C VAL A 49 9.97 -0.94 2.90
N ASN A 50 10.66 -0.48 1.85
CA ASN A 50 12.05 -0.84 1.54
C ASN A 50 12.34 -2.35 1.47
N GLN A 51 11.31 -3.19 1.27
CA GLN A 51 11.41 -4.66 1.32
C GLN A 51 11.95 -5.19 2.67
N THR A 52 11.74 -4.44 3.76
CA THR A 52 12.30 -4.75 5.08
C THR A 52 11.24 -4.98 6.14
N PHE A 53 10.30 -4.05 6.32
CA PHE A 53 9.30 -4.14 7.39
C PHE A 53 7.90 -3.75 6.92
N ALA A 54 6.89 -4.24 7.65
CA ALA A 54 5.49 -3.85 7.49
C ALA A 54 5.15 -2.75 8.51
N PRO A 55 4.78 -1.53 8.08
CA PRO A 55 4.43 -0.44 9.00
C PRO A 55 3.07 -0.67 9.68
N PRO A 56 2.83 -0.05 10.86
CA PRO A 56 1.53 -0.03 11.50
C PRO A 56 0.41 0.50 10.58
N PRO A 57 -0.82 -0.06 10.67
CA PRO A 57 -1.92 0.30 9.78
C PRO A 57 -2.39 1.76 9.94
N ASP A 58 -2.22 2.33 11.12
CA ASP A 58 -2.54 3.71 11.48
C ASP A 58 -1.44 4.72 11.12
N GLN A 59 -0.26 4.25 10.69
CA GLN A 59 0.83 5.15 10.31
C GLN A 59 0.52 5.90 9.02
N ASP A 60 0.82 7.19 9.00
CA ASP A 60 0.72 8.04 7.82
C ASP A 60 1.82 7.73 6.78
N VAL A 61 1.42 7.67 5.52
CA VAL A 61 2.33 7.48 4.37
C VAL A 61 3.39 8.59 4.31
N GLY A 62 3.05 9.81 4.71
CA GLY A 62 3.98 10.94 4.75
C GLY A 62 5.15 10.73 5.70
N THR A 63 4.89 10.15 6.88
CA THR A 63 5.93 9.82 7.86
C THR A 63 6.89 8.78 7.32
N LEU A 64 6.38 7.78 6.60
CA LEU A 64 7.20 6.73 5.98
C LEU A 64 8.04 7.22 4.79
N TYR A 65 7.66 8.34 4.17
CA TYR A 65 8.42 8.94 3.07
C TYR A 65 9.69 9.65 3.55
N GLU A 66 9.71 10.10 4.80
CA GLU A 66 10.86 10.79 5.40
C GLU A 66 11.91 9.83 5.95
N VAL A 67 11.59 8.54 6.01
CA VAL A 67 12.50 7.44 6.41
C VAL A 67 13.33 6.97 5.22
#